data_AF-A0A8J2J213-F1
#
_entry.id   AF-A0A8J2J213-F1
#
_cell.length_a   1.000
_cell.length_b   1.000
_cell.length_c   1.000
_cell.angle_alpha   90.00
_cell.angle_beta   90.00
_cell.angle_gamma   90.00
#
_symmetry.space_group_name_H-M   'P 1'
#
loop_
_entity.id
_entity.type
_entity.pdbx_description
1 polymer ?
#
loop_
_entity_poly.entity_id
_entity_poly.type
_entity_poly.pdbx_seq_one_letter_code
_entity_poly.pdbx_strand_id
1 'polypeptide(L)'
;MLTTLGIDWMKKCASEEGQSTQFLVLLVHLSCIETRMTLEDRSLDKILSKDDLIGACYGIIETIVKYMSGNTAEDMDEKQREQIFQSLKGAYGAILCFINLIRKECERNPKKFWDAKKKLLAIASVRCLAGWLAEDSHSMKEEVFKQLPFVLALVFEAFLDAEDEQSAESLVLAEQGKSCEPLLPPILCQLLPALCRLTAEERGVRMLIDAECTEMLNRFLTHNWSVYKNLKDLLERKSRPGKPGKKPVKKEGEPDLSVDEIRALLLRLRAAIMHTSNLFINISILDPVSINDDAATFTQIMRWAFTALPSLTGEDELILVCNVSSLGLLILLSVIRKATDAQKEGKTLPPEEQFAASRLISGGDNAVFKFGQSVIRFVWDAHLPDETQSPTVLGLTSNYRAVWADIKEMWFLSLQTVGALMELLPWLADFAAESGFIEALIKNLSLVYKSLIDASTLAAYEEFFCSAARSAPNAANIMKTKGAALAASHHLRALTKALKGEEVKK
;
A
#
# COMPACT_ATOMS: atom_id res chain seq x y z
N MET A 1 7.85 -26.34 17.09
CA MET A 1 7.28 -27.36 16.17
C MET A 1 6.24 -26.76 15.25
N LEU A 2 5.10 -26.26 15.74
CA LEU A 2 4.11 -25.56 14.90
C LEU A 2 4.71 -24.36 14.15
N THR A 3 5.49 -23.53 14.85
CA THR A 3 6.19 -22.37 14.27
C THR A 3 7.29 -22.72 13.25
N THR A 4 7.77 -23.97 13.26
CA THR A 4 8.91 -24.43 12.43
C THR A 4 8.46 -25.29 11.26
N LEU A 5 7.49 -26.18 11.50
CA LEU A 5 7.02 -27.18 10.53
C LEU A 5 5.68 -26.78 9.90
N GLY A 6 4.98 -25.79 10.48
CA GLY A 6 3.71 -25.28 9.98
C GLY A 6 2.51 -26.17 10.31
N ILE A 7 1.31 -25.64 10.01
CA ILE A 7 0.04 -26.34 10.20
C ILE A 7 -0.10 -27.51 9.21
N ASP A 8 0.46 -27.38 8.00
CA ASP A 8 0.39 -28.45 6.98
C ASP A 8 1.10 -29.73 7.43
N TRP A 9 2.21 -29.60 8.15
CA TRP A 9 2.89 -30.75 8.74
C TRP A 9 2.01 -31.44 9.79
N MET A 10 1.34 -30.66 10.64
CA MET A 10 0.42 -31.19 11.64
C MET A 10 -0.77 -31.92 11.00
N LYS A 11 -1.34 -31.37 9.92
CA LYS A 11 -2.40 -32.03 9.14
C LYS A 11 -1.91 -33.35 8.54
N LYS A 12 -0.70 -33.40 7.99
CA LYS A 12 -0.10 -34.63 7.43
C LYS A 12 0.17 -35.71 8.48
N CYS A 13 0.39 -35.34 9.74
CA CYS A 13 0.65 -36.28 10.82
C CYS A 13 -0.62 -36.82 11.49
N ALA A 14 -1.81 -36.26 11.21
CA ALA A 14 -3.05 -36.75 11.79
C ALA A 14 -3.47 -38.08 11.15
N SER A 15 -3.79 -39.06 12.00
CA SER A 15 -4.25 -40.38 11.57
C SER A 15 -5.75 -40.41 11.23
N GLU A 16 -6.54 -39.49 11.80
CA GLU A 16 -7.98 -39.41 11.62
C GLU A 16 -8.42 -38.01 11.15
N GLU A 17 -9.49 -37.98 10.35
CA GLU A 17 -10.08 -36.75 9.83
C GLU A 17 -10.63 -35.88 10.99
N GLY A 18 -10.23 -34.61 11.04
CA GLY A 18 -10.63 -33.67 12.10
C GLY A 18 -9.78 -33.68 13.39
N GLN A 19 -8.93 -34.70 13.60
CA GLN A 19 -8.06 -34.77 14.79
C GLN A 19 -7.01 -33.65 14.83
N SER A 20 -6.45 -33.29 13.67
CA SER A 20 -5.53 -32.15 13.54
C SER A 20 -6.19 -30.84 13.95
N THR A 21 -7.45 -30.64 13.57
CA THR A 21 -8.22 -29.42 13.85
C THR A 21 -8.52 -29.30 15.34
N GLN A 22 -8.94 -30.39 15.99
CA GLN A 22 -9.16 -30.41 17.44
C GLN A 22 -7.87 -30.13 18.21
N PHE A 23 -6.75 -30.73 17.80
CA PHE A 23 -5.45 -30.48 18.43
C PHE A 23 -5.02 -29.01 18.26
N LEU A 24 -5.21 -28.44 17.06
CA LEU A 24 -4.91 -27.03 16.79
C LEU A 24 -5.75 -26.10 17.68
N VAL A 25 -7.06 -26.33 17.77
CA VAL A 25 -7.99 -25.58 18.63
C VAL A 25 -7.53 -25.63 20.09
N LEU A 26 -7.22 -26.82 20.60
CA LEU A 26 -6.72 -27.01 21.97
C LEU A 26 -5.41 -26.25 22.21
N LEU A 27 -4.45 -26.37 21.29
CA LEU A 27 -3.14 -25.73 21.38
C LEU A 27 -3.26 -24.20 21.42
N VAL A 28 -4.16 -23.65 20.61
CA VAL A 28 -4.46 -22.21 20.57
C VAL A 28 -5.11 -21.75 21.87
N HIS A 29 -6.11 -22.47 22.39
CA HIS A 29 -6.74 -22.15 23.67
C HIS A 29 -5.73 -22.16 24.82
N LEU A 30 -4.89 -23.19 24.91
CA LEU A 30 -3.86 -23.28 25.94
C LEU A 30 -2.86 -22.13 25.86
N SER A 31 -2.45 -21.77 24.64
CA SER A 31 -1.55 -20.64 24.41
C SER A 31 -2.19 -19.31 24.83
N CYS A 32 -3.47 -19.10 24.48
CA CYS A 32 -4.21 -17.91 24.89
C CYS A 32 -4.36 -17.83 26.43
N ILE A 33 -4.67 -18.95 27.09
CA ILE A 33 -4.78 -19.02 28.55
C ILE A 33 -3.45 -18.70 29.21
N GLU A 34 -2.35 -19.32 28.77
CA GLU A 34 -1.03 -19.10 29.37
C GLU A 34 -0.53 -17.67 29.14
N THR A 35 -0.78 -17.08 27.96
CA THR A 35 -0.52 -15.67 27.69
C THR A 35 -1.24 -14.78 28.71
N ARG A 36 -2.54 -15.01 28.93
CA ARG A 36 -3.32 -14.24 29.91
C ARG A 36 -2.81 -14.44 31.33
N MET A 37 -2.64 -15.68 31.78
CA MET A 37 -2.17 -16.00 33.13
C MET A 37 -0.79 -15.44 33.45
N THR A 38 0.04 -15.25 32.42
CA THR A 38 1.39 -14.69 32.56
C THR A 38 1.40 -13.17 32.52
N LEU A 39 0.57 -12.53 31.69
CA LEU A 39 0.57 -11.08 31.50
C LEU A 39 -0.38 -10.31 32.43
N GLU A 40 -1.54 -10.88 32.76
CA GLU A 40 -2.57 -10.22 33.57
C GLU A 40 -2.15 -10.13 35.05
N ASP A 41 -2.30 -8.95 35.65
CA ASP A 41 -2.07 -8.66 37.07
C ASP A 41 -0.71 -9.14 37.63
N ARG A 42 0.34 -9.10 36.79
CA ARG A 42 1.72 -9.43 37.18
C ARG A 42 2.63 -8.21 37.16
N SER A 43 3.65 -8.23 38.03
CA SER A 43 4.77 -7.29 37.94
C SER A 43 5.67 -7.62 36.76
N LEU A 44 6.36 -6.61 36.23
CA LEU A 44 7.26 -6.77 35.08
C LEU A 44 8.32 -7.87 35.31
N ASP A 45 8.91 -7.96 36.51
CA ASP A 45 9.90 -8.99 36.84
C ASP A 45 9.34 -10.42 36.76
N LYS A 46 8.08 -10.61 37.19
CA LYS A 46 7.40 -11.91 37.12
C LYS A 46 7.13 -12.29 35.66
N ILE A 47 6.72 -11.33 34.84
CA ILE A 47 6.50 -11.53 33.41
C ILE A 47 7.82 -11.91 32.73
N LEU A 48 8.88 -11.14 32.98
CA LEU A 48 10.21 -11.37 32.40
C LEU A 48 10.82 -12.70 32.84
N SER A 49 10.39 -13.31 33.95
CA SER A 49 10.85 -14.66 34.33
C SER A 49 10.27 -15.78 33.45
N LYS A 50 9.26 -15.47 32.63
CA LYS A 50 8.54 -16.39 31.74
C LYS A 50 8.59 -15.97 30.26
N ASP A 51 9.56 -15.15 29.86
CA ASP A 51 9.64 -14.59 28.51
C ASP A 51 9.72 -15.66 27.40
N ASP A 52 10.46 -16.75 27.62
CA ASP A 52 10.52 -17.88 26.67
C ASP A 52 9.13 -18.51 26.41
N LEU A 53 8.35 -18.69 27.48
CA LEU A 53 7.01 -19.25 27.40
C LEU A 53 6.05 -18.31 26.65
N ILE A 54 6.13 -17.01 26.94
CA ILE A 54 5.32 -15.99 26.25
C ILE A 54 5.68 -15.94 24.77
N GLY A 55 6.98 -15.96 24.44
CA GLY A 55 7.45 -15.98 23.06
C GLY A 55 6.93 -17.19 22.28
N ALA A 56 6.92 -18.38 22.91
CA ALA A 56 6.35 -19.59 22.33
C ALA A 56 4.83 -19.47 22.11
N CYS A 57 4.09 -18.92 23.08
CA CYS A 57 2.64 -18.70 22.96
C CYS A 57 2.32 -17.70 21.85
N TYR A 58 3.06 -16.58 21.75
CA TYR A 58 2.91 -15.61 20.67
C TYR A 58 3.14 -16.25 19.30
N GLY A 59 4.16 -17.10 19.15
CA GLY A 59 4.40 -17.80 17.89
C GLY A 59 3.23 -18.70 17.46
N ILE A 60 2.57 -19.36 18.41
CA ILE A 60 1.35 -20.15 18.14
C ILE A 60 0.18 -19.24 17.75
N ILE A 61 -0.04 -18.17 18.52
CA ILE A 61 -1.11 -17.18 18.30
C ILE A 61 -0.98 -16.54 16.91
N GLU A 62 0.21 -16.10 16.51
CA GLU A 62 0.43 -15.51 15.18
C GLU A 62 0.22 -16.51 14.05
N THR A 63 0.61 -17.77 14.27
CA THR A 63 0.43 -18.83 13.28
C THR A 63 -1.05 -19.11 13.04
N ILE A 64 -1.87 -19.15 14.10
CA ILE A 64 -3.31 -19.36 13.94
C ILE A 64 -4.02 -18.16 13.32
N VAL A 65 -3.61 -16.92 13.64
CA VAL A 65 -4.19 -15.72 13.03
C VAL A 65 -3.99 -15.73 11.51
N LYS A 66 -2.78 -16.05 11.05
CA LYS A 66 -2.49 -16.21 9.62
C LYS A 66 -3.29 -17.35 8.98
N TYR A 67 -3.45 -18.46 9.69
CA TYR A 67 -4.21 -19.60 9.21
C TYR A 67 -5.68 -19.29 9.00
N MET A 68 -6.32 -18.64 9.98
CA MET A 68 -7.73 -18.28 9.92
C MET A 68 -8.04 -17.23 8.84
N SER A 69 -7.05 -16.42 8.48
CA SER A 69 -7.20 -15.35 7.49
C SER A 69 -6.96 -15.83 6.06
N GLY A 70 -6.37 -17.02 5.88
CA GLY A 70 -6.16 -17.64 4.58
C GLY A 70 -7.32 -18.54 4.15
N ASN A 71 -7.34 -18.90 2.86
CA ASN A 71 -8.30 -19.88 2.31
C ASN A 71 -8.05 -21.33 2.79
N THR A 72 -7.18 -21.55 3.77
CA THR A 72 -6.74 -22.88 4.25
C THR A 72 -7.50 -23.36 5.49
N ALA A 73 -8.37 -22.51 6.06
CA ALA A 73 -9.20 -22.78 7.23
C ALA A 73 -10.60 -23.35 6.91
N GLU A 74 -10.79 -23.90 5.71
CA GLU A 74 -12.08 -24.50 5.28
C GLU A 74 -12.53 -25.65 6.21
N ASP A 75 -11.58 -26.38 6.79
CA ASP A 75 -11.84 -27.53 7.67
C ASP A 75 -12.39 -27.16 9.07
N MET A 76 -12.46 -25.86 9.41
CA MET A 76 -12.96 -25.39 10.69
C MET A 76 -14.43 -24.99 10.61
N ASP A 77 -15.26 -25.50 11.52
CA ASP A 77 -16.65 -25.07 11.61
C ASP A 77 -16.78 -23.65 12.20
N GLU A 78 -17.95 -23.02 12.01
CA GLU A 78 -18.20 -21.64 12.44
C GLU A 78 -18.09 -21.47 13.96
N LYS A 79 -18.54 -22.47 14.75
CA LYS A 79 -18.43 -22.44 16.21
C LYS A 79 -16.99 -22.48 16.67
N GLN A 80 -16.16 -23.31 16.05
CA GLN A 80 -14.73 -23.41 16.37
C GLN A 80 -14.01 -22.10 16.06
N ARG A 81 -14.31 -21.47 14.92
CA ARG A 81 -13.75 -20.14 14.58
C ARG A 81 -14.14 -19.10 15.61
N GLU A 82 -15.41 -19.07 16.02
CA GLU A 82 -15.90 -18.14 17.04
C GLU A 82 -15.21 -18.37 18.40
N GLN A 83 -15.06 -19.63 18.83
CA GLN A 83 -14.38 -19.99 20.08
C GLN A 83 -12.90 -19.56 20.08
N ILE A 84 -12.18 -19.82 18.99
CA ILE A 84 -10.80 -19.37 18.82
C ILE A 84 -10.74 -17.85 18.86
N PHE A 85 -11.62 -17.17 18.13
CA PHE A 85 -11.67 -15.71 18.08
C PHE A 85 -11.86 -15.09 19.47
N GLN A 86 -12.78 -15.60 20.28
CA GLN A 86 -12.99 -15.11 21.65
C GLN A 86 -11.76 -15.33 22.55
N SER A 87 -11.06 -16.46 22.36
CA SER A 87 -9.84 -16.77 23.13
C SER A 87 -8.69 -15.85 22.75
N LEU A 88 -8.53 -15.60 21.45
CA LEU A 88 -7.55 -14.65 20.93
C LEU A 88 -7.84 -13.24 21.42
N LYS A 89 -9.10 -12.78 21.37
CA LYS A 89 -9.49 -11.48 21.91
C LYS A 89 -9.10 -11.31 23.38
N GLY A 90 -9.28 -12.34 24.20
CA GLY A 90 -8.80 -12.35 25.59
C GLY A 90 -7.27 -12.22 25.69
N ALA A 91 -6.52 -12.98 24.89
CA ALA A 91 -5.06 -12.92 24.87
C ALA A 91 -4.54 -11.55 24.40
N TYR A 92 -5.13 -10.97 23.36
CA TYR A 92 -4.79 -9.63 22.87
C TYR A 92 -5.15 -8.52 23.88
N GLY A 93 -6.21 -8.72 24.67
CA GLY A 93 -6.49 -7.93 25.88
C GLY A 93 -5.32 -7.89 26.84
N ALA A 94 -4.79 -9.05 27.20
CA ALA A 94 -3.64 -9.15 28.08
C ALA A 94 -2.37 -8.52 27.46
N ILE A 95 -2.15 -8.69 26.16
CA ILE A 95 -1.04 -8.07 25.41
C ILE A 95 -1.13 -6.54 25.44
N LEU A 96 -2.31 -5.95 25.19
CA LEU A 96 -2.49 -4.49 25.26
C LEU A 96 -2.29 -3.95 26.69
N CYS A 97 -2.79 -4.66 27.70
CA CYS A 97 -2.53 -4.32 29.10
C CYS A 97 -1.03 -4.36 29.43
N PHE A 98 -0.31 -5.34 28.90
CA PHE A 98 1.14 -5.44 29.06
C PHE A 98 1.91 -4.32 28.35
N ILE A 99 1.52 -3.96 27.12
CA ILE A 99 2.11 -2.81 26.40
C ILE A 99 1.90 -1.52 27.21
N ASN A 100 0.70 -1.32 27.77
CA ASN A 100 0.41 -0.19 28.65
C ASN A 100 1.24 -0.20 29.94
N LEU A 101 1.51 -1.40 30.51
CA LEU A 101 2.40 -1.54 31.66
C LEU A 101 3.83 -1.12 31.29
N ILE A 102 4.38 -1.63 30.19
CA ILE A 102 5.72 -1.24 29.71
C ILE A 102 5.79 0.27 29.51
N ARG A 103 4.79 0.85 28.82
CA ARG A 103 4.72 2.29 28.59
C ARG A 103 4.83 3.08 29.91
N LYS A 104 4.01 2.74 30.90
CA LYS A 104 4.00 3.43 32.20
C LYS A 104 5.32 3.29 32.96
N GLU A 105 5.93 2.11 32.94
CA GLU A 105 7.22 1.90 33.59
C GLU A 105 8.37 2.63 32.86
N CYS A 106 8.31 2.69 31.52
CA CYS A 106 9.25 3.45 30.70
C CYS A 106 9.16 4.95 30.99
N GLU A 107 7.94 5.51 31.07
CA GLU A 107 7.71 6.92 31.39
C GLU A 107 8.28 7.31 32.78
N ARG A 108 8.33 6.38 33.74
CA ARG A 108 8.90 6.63 35.07
C ARG A 108 10.42 6.74 35.07
N ASN A 109 11.12 6.02 34.19
CA ASN A 109 12.59 6.05 34.14
C ASN A 109 13.15 5.85 32.71
N PRO A 110 12.95 6.81 31.79
CA PRO A 110 13.19 6.58 30.36
C PRO A 110 14.63 6.17 30.03
N LYS A 111 15.62 6.74 30.73
CA LYS A 111 17.05 6.55 30.43
C LYS A 111 17.62 5.20 30.89
N LYS A 112 16.98 4.53 31.84
CA LYS A 112 17.49 3.29 32.46
C LYS A 112 16.49 2.15 32.43
N PHE A 113 15.29 2.38 31.89
CA PHE A 113 14.26 1.36 31.83
C PHE A 113 14.69 0.20 30.95
N TRP A 114 15.17 0.51 29.75
CA TRP A 114 15.49 -0.47 28.73
C TRP A 114 16.73 -1.30 29.08
N ASP A 115 16.55 -2.61 28.98
CA ASP A 115 17.62 -3.59 28.76
C ASP A 115 17.23 -4.48 27.57
N ALA A 116 18.16 -5.32 27.12
CA ALA A 116 17.93 -6.20 25.98
C ALA A 116 16.70 -7.10 26.15
N LYS A 117 16.47 -7.63 27.37
CA LYS A 117 15.37 -8.55 27.66
C LYS A 117 14.02 -7.86 27.56
N LYS A 118 13.89 -6.67 28.15
CA LYS A 118 12.68 -5.84 28.08
C LYS A 118 12.37 -5.41 26.65
N LYS A 119 13.38 -4.96 25.90
CA LYS A 119 13.21 -4.51 24.51
C LYS A 119 12.74 -5.66 23.61
N LEU A 120 13.34 -6.85 23.75
CA LEU A 120 12.92 -8.05 23.02
C LEU A 120 11.46 -8.43 23.30
N LEU A 121 11.04 -8.46 24.58
CA LEU A 121 9.67 -8.84 24.93
C LEU A 121 8.64 -7.77 24.50
N ALA A 122 9.01 -6.48 24.57
CA ALA A 122 8.17 -5.39 24.07
C ALA A 122 7.95 -5.52 22.56
N ILE A 123 9.03 -5.71 21.78
CA ILE A 123 8.98 -5.91 20.33
C ILE A 123 8.17 -7.18 19.99
N ALA A 124 8.37 -8.28 20.70
CA ALA A 124 7.61 -9.52 20.49
C ALA A 124 6.10 -9.33 20.74
N SER A 125 5.74 -8.52 21.73
CA SER A 125 4.34 -8.20 22.05
C SER A 125 3.70 -7.30 20.99
N VAL A 126 4.42 -6.28 20.53
CA VAL A 126 3.97 -5.41 19.41
C VAL A 126 3.83 -6.20 18.13
N ARG A 127 4.77 -7.11 17.83
CA ARG A 127 4.72 -8.00 16.67
C ARG A 127 3.49 -8.89 16.68
N CYS A 128 3.21 -9.53 17.82
CA CYS A 128 2.05 -10.39 17.97
C CYS A 128 0.75 -9.58 17.78
N LEU A 129 0.68 -8.38 18.37
CA LEU A 129 -0.43 -7.45 18.19
C LEU A 129 -0.61 -7.01 16.73
N ALA A 130 0.49 -6.65 16.06
CA ALA A 130 0.47 -6.24 14.66
C ALA A 130 -0.11 -7.33 13.75
N GLY A 131 0.24 -8.60 14.00
CA GLY A 131 -0.34 -9.73 13.29
C GLY A 131 -1.86 -9.83 13.41
N TRP A 132 -2.42 -9.51 14.58
CA TRP A 132 -3.88 -9.45 14.76
C TRP A 132 -4.51 -8.25 14.09
N LEU A 133 -3.95 -7.05 14.28
CA LEU A 133 -4.51 -5.83 13.71
C LEU A 133 -4.44 -5.82 12.18
N ALA A 134 -3.49 -6.56 11.61
CA ALA A 134 -3.41 -6.82 10.19
C ALA A 134 -4.58 -7.68 9.68
N GLU A 135 -5.37 -8.33 10.54
CA GLU A 135 -6.50 -9.20 10.18
C GLU A 135 -7.85 -8.77 10.78
N ASP A 136 -7.84 -8.17 11.97
CA ASP A 136 -9.00 -7.54 12.61
C ASP A 136 -8.57 -6.25 13.34
N SER A 137 -8.77 -5.12 12.65
CA SER A 137 -8.51 -3.79 13.18
C SER A 137 -9.72 -3.16 13.89
N HIS A 138 -10.88 -3.83 13.93
CA HIS A 138 -12.10 -3.31 14.54
C HIS A 138 -12.20 -3.68 16.02
N SER A 139 -11.77 -4.90 16.37
CA SER A 139 -11.74 -5.31 17.77
C SER A 139 -10.80 -4.45 18.60
N MET A 140 -11.27 -4.05 19.80
CA MET A 140 -10.44 -3.37 20.82
C MET A 140 -9.82 -2.06 20.34
N LYS A 141 -10.48 -1.41 19.36
CA LYS A 141 -9.99 -0.22 18.67
C LYS A 141 -9.62 0.93 19.61
N GLU A 142 -10.41 1.16 20.66
CA GLU A 142 -10.11 2.20 21.66
C GLU A 142 -8.84 1.91 22.45
N GLU A 143 -8.65 0.66 22.87
CA GLU A 143 -7.45 0.23 23.58
C GLU A 143 -6.22 0.31 22.68
N VAL A 144 -6.35 -0.11 21.42
CA VAL A 144 -5.29 -0.05 20.41
C VAL A 144 -4.86 1.40 20.18
N PHE A 145 -5.79 2.31 19.92
CA PHE A 145 -5.46 3.71 19.68
C PHE A 145 -4.81 4.38 20.91
N LYS A 146 -5.19 4.01 22.13
CA LYS A 146 -4.51 4.52 23.35
C LYS A 146 -3.04 4.13 23.42
N GLN A 147 -2.67 2.98 22.85
CA GLN A 147 -1.29 2.48 22.86
C GLN A 147 -0.51 2.79 21.57
N LEU A 148 -1.19 3.16 20.49
CA LEU A 148 -0.58 3.36 19.17
C LEU A 148 0.60 4.35 19.17
N PRO A 149 0.57 5.50 19.86
CA PRO A 149 1.72 6.42 19.87
C PRO A 149 2.99 5.78 20.47
N PHE A 150 2.84 5.01 21.55
CA PHE A 150 3.94 4.27 22.16
C PHE A 150 4.45 3.15 21.26
N VAL A 151 3.54 2.44 20.59
CA VAL A 151 3.89 1.40 19.61
C VAL A 151 4.69 2.00 18.45
N LEU A 152 4.22 3.11 17.87
CA LEU A 152 4.91 3.80 16.78
C LEU A 152 6.32 4.24 17.20
N ALA A 153 6.45 4.88 18.37
CA ALA A 153 7.74 5.29 18.91
C ALA A 153 8.73 4.12 19.02
N LEU A 154 8.29 2.97 19.58
CA LEU A 154 9.14 1.77 19.71
C LEU A 154 9.53 1.17 18.35
N VAL A 155 8.58 1.11 17.40
CA VAL A 155 8.83 0.55 16.06
C VAL A 155 9.80 1.43 15.28
N PHE A 156 9.67 2.74 15.40
CA PHE A 156 10.54 3.67 14.71
C PHE A 156 11.91 3.81 15.37
N GLU A 157 12.02 3.66 16.69
CA GLU A 157 13.32 3.46 17.34
C GLU A 157 14.04 2.24 16.77
N ALA A 158 13.34 1.11 16.60
CA ALA A 158 13.91 -0.09 15.97
C ALA A 158 14.25 0.10 14.48
N PHE A 159 13.60 1.04 13.79
CA PHE A 159 13.98 1.43 12.43
C PHE A 159 15.28 2.23 12.40
N LEU A 160 15.46 3.16 13.33
CA LEU A 160 16.71 3.91 13.48
C LEU A 160 17.87 2.99 13.89
N ASP A 161 17.64 2.07 14.82
CA ASP A 161 18.65 1.06 15.19
C ASP A 161 19.09 0.23 13.97
N ALA A 162 18.15 -0.19 13.12
CA ALA A 162 18.45 -0.96 11.91
C ALA A 162 19.19 -0.14 10.84
N GLU A 163 19.01 1.17 10.84
CA GLU A 163 19.75 2.09 9.96
C GLU A 163 21.19 2.28 10.46
N ASP A 164 21.38 2.44 11.77
CA ASP A 164 22.69 2.55 12.41
C ASP A 164 23.52 1.26 12.30
N GLU A 165 22.87 0.11 12.17
CA GLU A 165 23.50 -1.20 11.95
C GLU A 165 23.96 -1.41 10.50
N GLN A 166 23.59 -0.55 9.55
CA GLN A 166 24.03 -0.69 8.15
C GLN A 166 25.55 -0.53 8.02
N SER A 167 26.13 -1.27 7.08
CA SER A 167 27.56 -1.17 6.81
C SER A 167 27.94 0.22 6.27
N ALA A 168 29.13 0.72 6.62
CA ALA A 168 29.63 2.00 6.11
C ALA A 168 29.66 2.06 4.57
N GLU A 169 29.96 0.93 3.92
CA GLU A 169 29.91 0.81 2.46
C GLU A 169 28.47 1.00 1.93
N SER A 170 27.50 0.37 2.59
CA SER A 170 26.09 0.49 2.23
C SER A 170 25.55 1.90 2.40
N LEU A 171 25.92 2.60 3.47
CA LEU A 171 25.55 4.00 3.69
C LEU A 171 26.07 4.90 2.57
N VAL A 172 27.35 4.74 2.18
CA VAL A 172 27.94 5.48 1.04
C VAL A 172 27.24 5.14 -0.28
N LEU A 173 26.88 3.86 -0.49
CA LEU A 173 26.13 3.45 -1.67
C LEU A 173 24.67 3.97 -1.64
N ALA A 174 24.06 4.10 -0.47
CA ALA A 174 22.71 4.61 -0.29
C ALA A 174 22.63 6.09 -0.67
N GLU A 175 23.60 6.91 -0.26
CA GLU A 175 23.72 8.32 -0.66
C GLU A 175 23.82 8.50 -2.19
N GLN A 176 24.41 7.52 -2.88
CA GLN A 176 24.51 7.49 -4.34
C GLN A 176 23.31 6.84 -5.04
N GLY A 177 22.33 6.33 -4.29
CA GLY A 177 21.19 5.58 -4.83
C GLY A 177 21.57 4.22 -5.45
N LYS A 178 22.66 3.61 -4.98
CA LYS A 178 23.24 2.35 -5.48
C LYS A 178 23.24 1.20 -4.46
N SER A 179 22.77 1.43 -3.23
CA SER A 179 22.70 0.36 -2.23
C SER A 179 21.81 -0.78 -2.68
N CYS A 180 22.24 -2.01 -2.37
CA CYS A 180 21.47 -3.23 -2.52
C CYS A 180 21.06 -3.82 -1.16
N GLU A 181 21.38 -3.13 -0.06
CA GLU A 181 21.05 -3.57 1.30
C GLU A 181 19.69 -2.98 1.72
N PRO A 182 18.67 -3.81 1.93
CA PRO A 182 17.34 -3.35 2.27
C PRO A 182 17.27 -2.86 3.71
N LEU A 183 16.56 -1.75 3.94
CA LEU A 183 16.26 -1.26 5.29
C LEU A 183 14.87 -1.77 5.68
N LEU A 184 14.79 -3.04 6.09
CA LEU A 184 13.55 -3.75 6.41
C LEU A 184 13.51 -4.24 7.86
N PRO A 185 13.46 -3.34 8.86
CA PRO A 185 13.29 -3.73 10.26
C PRO A 185 12.04 -4.61 10.40
N PRO A 186 12.17 -5.84 10.96
CA PRO A 186 11.08 -6.81 10.96
C PRO A 186 9.79 -6.27 11.58
N ILE A 187 9.91 -5.53 12.68
CA ILE A 187 8.77 -5.02 13.43
C ILE A 187 7.96 -3.96 12.66
N LEU A 188 8.63 -3.06 11.93
CA LEU A 188 7.95 -2.08 11.08
C LEU A 188 7.23 -2.79 9.93
N CYS A 189 7.93 -3.71 9.26
CA CYS A 189 7.34 -4.48 8.15
C CYS A 189 6.10 -5.26 8.57
N GLN A 190 6.08 -5.77 9.80
CA GLN A 190 4.95 -6.49 10.38
C GLN A 190 3.80 -5.57 10.81
N LEU A 191 4.11 -4.33 11.20
CA LEU A 191 3.13 -3.33 11.60
C LEU A 191 2.46 -2.64 10.39
N LEU A 192 3.16 -2.50 9.27
CA LEU A 192 2.67 -1.81 8.06
C LEU A 192 1.26 -2.26 7.59
N PRO A 193 0.92 -3.56 7.49
CA PRO A 193 -0.43 -3.99 7.10
C PRO A 193 -1.51 -3.53 8.10
N ALA A 194 -1.21 -3.59 9.40
CA ALA A 194 -2.11 -3.10 10.44
C ALA A 194 -2.33 -1.59 10.33
N LEU A 195 -1.27 -0.82 10.08
CA LEU A 195 -1.39 0.63 9.86
C LEU A 195 -2.22 0.94 8.63
N CYS A 196 -2.12 0.17 7.54
CA CYS A 196 -2.95 0.37 6.34
C CYS A 196 -4.44 0.27 6.68
N ARG A 197 -4.82 -0.68 7.53
CA ARG A 197 -6.21 -0.85 7.98
C ARG A 197 -6.63 0.24 8.97
N LEU A 198 -5.77 0.61 9.92
CA LEU A 198 -6.07 1.66 10.89
C LEU A 198 -6.23 3.04 10.22
N THR A 199 -5.43 3.32 9.19
CA THR A 199 -5.49 4.56 8.40
C THR A 199 -6.59 4.58 7.35
N ALA A 200 -7.39 3.52 7.21
CA ALA A 200 -8.60 3.57 6.40
C ALA A 200 -9.67 4.54 6.98
N GLU A 201 -9.41 5.12 8.15
CA GLU A 201 -10.25 6.09 8.82
C GLU A 201 -9.45 7.32 9.30
N GLU A 202 -10.13 8.46 9.40
CA GLU A 202 -9.52 9.76 9.77
C GLU A 202 -8.75 9.71 11.10
N ARG A 203 -9.28 8.98 12.09
CA ARG A 203 -8.62 8.88 13.41
C ARG A 203 -7.24 8.24 13.28
N GLY A 204 -7.11 7.16 12.52
CA GLY A 204 -5.83 6.50 12.33
C GLY A 204 -4.83 7.39 11.59
N VAL A 205 -5.29 8.10 10.56
CA VAL A 205 -4.48 9.11 9.85
C VAL A 205 -3.96 10.18 10.81
N ARG A 206 -4.85 10.77 11.62
CA ARG A 206 -4.47 11.79 12.61
C ARG A 206 -3.45 11.28 13.62
N MET A 207 -3.55 10.02 14.05
CA MET A 207 -2.56 9.42 14.96
C MET A 207 -1.16 9.29 14.34
N LEU A 208 -1.04 9.01 13.04
CA LEU A 208 0.26 8.95 12.36
C LEU A 208 0.87 10.34 12.20
N ILE A 209 0.04 11.35 11.93
CA ILE A 209 0.46 12.74 11.79
C ILE A 209 0.92 13.30 13.14
N ASP A 210 0.12 13.11 14.19
CA ASP A 210 0.44 13.55 15.56
C ASP A 210 1.72 12.89 16.11
N ALA A 211 2.07 11.70 15.59
CA ALA A 211 3.30 10.99 15.92
C ALA A 211 4.47 11.31 14.98
N GLU A 212 4.35 12.31 14.11
CA GLU A 212 5.39 12.80 13.18
C GLU A 212 6.01 11.69 12.31
N CYS A 213 5.22 10.68 11.94
CA CYS A 213 5.73 9.47 11.29
C CYS A 213 5.99 9.63 9.78
N THR A 214 5.50 10.72 9.16
CA THR A 214 5.54 10.93 7.70
C THR A 214 6.96 10.95 7.15
N GLU A 215 7.87 11.66 7.81
CA GLU A 215 9.28 11.74 7.41
C GLU A 215 9.95 10.36 7.46
N MET A 216 9.74 9.62 8.54
CA MET A 216 10.33 8.28 8.76
C MET A 216 9.81 7.27 7.73
N LEU A 217 8.50 7.31 7.44
CA LEU A 217 7.87 6.48 6.41
C LEU A 217 8.39 6.85 5.00
N ASN A 218 8.63 8.13 4.72
CA ASN A 218 9.20 8.57 3.45
C ASN A 218 10.66 8.11 3.29
N ARG A 219 11.47 8.21 4.35
CA ARG A 219 12.84 7.67 4.38
C ARG A 219 12.85 6.16 4.13
N PHE A 220 11.97 5.43 4.82
CA PHE A 220 11.78 3.99 4.60
C PHE A 220 11.36 3.67 3.16
N LEU A 221 10.40 4.41 2.58
CA LEU A 221 9.91 4.23 1.21
C LEU A 221 11.01 4.46 0.17
N THR A 222 11.71 5.59 0.27
CA THR A 222 12.69 6.03 -0.72
C THR A 222 13.95 5.16 -0.70
N HIS A 223 14.45 4.78 0.48
CA HIS A 223 15.58 3.84 0.60
C HIS A 223 15.24 2.49 -0.03
N ASN A 224 14.12 1.88 0.39
CA ASN A 224 13.75 0.55 -0.08
C ASN A 224 13.38 0.52 -1.57
N TRP A 225 12.82 1.61 -2.12
CA TRP A 225 12.64 1.74 -3.56
C TRP A 225 13.97 1.75 -4.32
N SER A 226 14.96 2.50 -3.83
CA SER A 226 16.30 2.53 -4.41
C SER A 226 16.92 1.12 -4.47
N VAL A 227 16.84 0.40 -3.35
CA VAL A 227 17.28 -1.00 -3.24
C VAL A 227 16.51 -1.92 -4.20
N TYR A 228 15.19 -1.80 -4.27
CA TYR A 228 14.34 -2.58 -5.18
C TYR A 228 14.81 -2.43 -6.63
N LYS A 229 15.03 -1.20 -7.10
CA LYS A 229 15.51 -0.92 -8.46
C LYS A 229 16.89 -1.55 -8.72
N ASN A 230 17.82 -1.42 -7.76
CA ASN A 230 19.17 -1.95 -7.90
C ASN A 230 19.19 -3.48 -7.92
N LEU A 231 18.40 -4.13 -7.06
CA LEU A 231 18.24 -5.58 -7.04
C LEU A 231 17.52 -6.12 -8.29
N LYS A 232 16.57 -5.38 -8.84
CA LYS A 232 15.90 -5.74 -10.10
C LYS A 232 16.86 -5.73 -11.28
N ASP A 233 17.66 -4.67 -11.43
CA ASP A 233 18.72 -4.61 -12.45
C ASP A 233 19.76 -5.72 -12.25
N LEU A 234 20.14 -6.01 -11.00
CA LEU A 234 21.01 -7.15 -10.68
C LEU A 234 20.39 -8.49 -11.12
N LEU A 235 19.11 -8.72 -10.83
CA LEU A 235 18.39 -9.92 -11.24
C LEU A 235 18.39 -10.08 -12.76
N GLU A 236 18.09 -9.01 -13.49
CA GLU A 236 18.08 -9.01 -14.96
C GLU A 236 19.47 -9.36 -15.51
N ARG A 237 20.53 -8.76 -14.96
CA ARG A 237 21.91 -9.05 -15.39
C ARG A 237 22.31 -10.50 -15.12
N LYS A 238 21.96 -11.05 -13.94
CA LYS A 238 22.25 -12.44 -13.58
C LYS A 238 21.43 -13.45 -14.38
N SER A 239 20.24 -13.06 -14.83
CA SER A 239 19.34 -13.93 -15.62
C SER A 239 19.66 -13.95 -17.11
N ARG A 240 20.50 -13.03 -17.62
CA ARG A 240 20.89 -12.99 -19.04
C ARG A 240 21.83 -14.16 -19.38
N PRO A 241 21.59 -14.89 -20.49
CA PRO A 241 22.48 -15.95 -20.92
C PRO A 241 23.88 -15.39 -21.21
N GLY A 242 24.91 -16.01 -20.62
CA GLY A 242 26.30 -15.60 -20.81
C GLY A 242 26.72 -15.71 -22.28
N LYS A 243 27.52 -14.75 -22.77
CA LYS A 243 28.13 -14.88 -24.09
C LYS A 243 29.12 -16.06 -24.06
N PRO A 244 29.08 -16.98 -25.04
CA PRO A 244 30.00 -18.11 -25.07
C PRO A 244 31.46 -17.63 -25.02
N GLY A 245 32.23 -18.19 -24.09
CA GLY A 245 33.65 -17.86 -23.89
C GLY A 245 33.96 -16.62 -23.03
N LYS A 246 32.97 -15.87 -22.54
CA LYS A 246 33.19 -14.76 -21.58
C LYS A 246 32.61 -15.08 -20.21
N LYS A 247 33.46 -15.13 -19.19
CA LYS A 247 33.00 -15.13 -17.79
C LYS A 247 32.26 -13.81 -17.52
N PRO A 248 31.11 -13.85 -16.83
CA PRO A 248 30.44 -12.62 -16.41
C PRO A 248 31.39 -11.82 -15.51
N VAL A 249 31.58 -10.55 -15.82
CA VAL A 249 32.40 -9.64 -15.02
C VAL A 249 31.52 -9.15 -13.87
N LYS A 250 31.81 -9.60 -12.65
CA LYS A 250 31.20 -9.06 -11.42
C LYS A 250 31.65 -7.60 -11.28
N LYS A 251 30.71 -6.66 -11.17
CA LYS A 251 31.08 -5.26 -10.90
C LYS A 251 31.60 -5.15 -9.47
N GLU A 252 32.58 -4.28 -9.22
CA GLU A 252 32.97 -3.92 -7.85
C GLU A 252 31.76 -3.37 -7.09
N GLY A 253 31.57 -3.81 -5.84
CA GLY A 253 30.40 -3.49 -5.01
C GLY A 253 29.12 -4.27 -5.35
N GLU A 254 29.16 -5.23 -6.28
CA GLU A 254 28.00 -6.08 -6.57
C GLU A 254 27.78 -7.12 -5.45
N PRO A 255 26.59 -7.17 -4.83
CA PRO A 255 26.34 -8.04 -3.68
C PRO A 255 26.37 -9.52 -4.08
N ASP A 256 26.88 -10.36 -3.18
CA ASP A 256 27.01 -11.79 -3.39
C ASP A 256 25.72 -12.55 -3.05
N LEU A 257 24.65 -12.23 -3.78
CA LEU A 257 23.32 -12.83 -3.60
C LEU A 257 23.00 -13.80 -4.75
N SER A 258 22.47 -14.97 -4.42
CA SER A 258 21.89 -15.89 -5.40
C SER A 258 20.63 -15.30 -6.04
N VAL A 259 20.22 -15.87 -7.18
CA VAL A 259 19.00 -15.43 -7.89
C VAL A 259 17.76 -15.59 -7.00
N ASP A 260 17.67 -16.65 -6.21
CA ASP A 260 16.53 -16.92 -5.35
C ASP A 260 16.47 -15.99 -4.13
N GLU A 261 17.64 -15.64 -3.55
CA GLU A 261 17.71 -14.60 -2.51
C GLU A 261 17.26 -13.24 -3.04
N ILE A 262 17.69 -12.86 -4.26
CA ILE A 262 17.25 -11.61 -4.88
C ILE A 262 15.73 -11.61 -5.08
N ARG A 263 15.15 -12.69 -5.59
CA ARG A 263 13.68 -12.81 -5.76
C ARG A 263 12.94 -12.71 -4.43
N ALA A 264 13.43 -13.38 -3.38
CA ALA A 264 12.83 -13.32 -2.05
C ALA A 264 12.89 -11.90 -1.45
N LEU A 265 14.01 -11.18 -1.64
CA LEU A 265 14.14 -9.78 -1.22
C LEU A 265 13.22 -8.86 -2.00
N LEU A 266 13.12 -9.01 -3.31
CA LEU A 266 12.22 -8.22 -4.15
C LEU A 266 10.76 -8.38 -3.74
N LEU A 267 10.33 -9.59 -3.36
CA LEU A 267 8.98 -9.84 -2.84
C LEU A 267 8.73 -9.06 -1.54
N ARG A 268 9.68 -9.10 -0.59
CA ARG A 268 9.58 -8.38 0.69
C ARG A 268 9.58 -6.86 0.49
N LEU A 269 10.47 -6.36 -0.37
CA LEU A 269 10.56 -4.94 -0.72
C LEU A 269 9.27 -4.45 -1.36
N ARG A 270 8.71 -5.23 -2.30
CA ARG A 270 7.43 -4.90 -2.93
C ARG A 270 6.31 -4.76 -1.90
N ALA A 271 6.19 -5.71 -0.97
CA ALA A 271 5.18 -5.65 0.08
C ALA A 271 5.37 -4.40 0.97
N ALA A 272 6.60 -4.11 1.38
CA ALA A 272 6.93 -2.93 2.17
C ALA A 272 6.55 -1.62 1.43
N ILE A 273 7.00 -1.46 0.18
CA ILE A 273 6.73 -0.27 -0.64
C ILE A 273 5.22 -0.11 -0.89
N MET A 274 4.51 -1.22 -1.16
CA MET A 274 3.06 -1.23 -1.34
C MET A 274 2.33 -0.73 -0.10
N HIS A 275 2.63 -1.30 1.08
CA HIS A 275 1.96 -0.89 2.31
C HIS A 275 2.29 0.57 2.67
N THR A 276 3.55 0.99 2.57
CA THR A 276 3.92 2.38 2.83
C THR A 276 3.24 3.34 1.85
N SER A 277 3.11 2.97 0.56
CA SER A 277 2.36 3.76 -0.41
C SER A 277 0.88 3.87 -0.04
N ASN A 278 0.27 2.78 0.42
CA ASN A 278 -1.12 2.78 0.87
C ASN A 278 -1.36 3.67 2.09
N LEU A 279 -0.41 3.74 3.02
CA LEU A 279 -0.48 4.70 4.13
C LEU A 279 -0.55 6.14 3.61
N PHE A 280 0.33 6.51 2.67
CA PHE A 280 0.31 7.86 2.11
C PHE A 280 -0.91 8.12 1.23
N ILE A 281 -1.45 7.11 0.53
CA ILE A 281 -2.73 7.23 -0.20
C ILE A 281 -3.86 7.55 0.78
N ASN A 282 -3.96 6.80 1.88
CA ASN A 282 -4.97 7.01 2.92
C ASN A 282 -4.86 8.42 3.53
N ILE A 283 -3.64 8.86 3.88
CA ILE A 283 -3.39 10.23 4.35
C ILE A 283 -3.84 11.24 3.30
N SER A 284 -3.48 11.05 2.03
CA SER A 284 -3.81 11.98 0.95
C SER A 284 -5.32 12.11 0.68
N ILE A 285 -6.09 11.06 0.95
CA ILE A 285 -7.55 11.04 0.80
C ILE A 285 -8.24 11.68 2.02
N LEU A 286 -7.84 11.26 3.23
CA LEU A 286 -8.58 11.56 4.46
C LEU A 286 -8.09 12.83 5.15
N ASP A 287 -6.84 13.25 4.93
CA ASP A 287 -6.30 14.50 5.43
C ASP A 287 -5.46 15.24 4.36
N PRO A 288 -6.11 15.76 3.30
CA PRO A 288 -5.40 16.49 2.26
C PRO A 288 -4.73 17.78 2.76
N VAL A 289 -5.08 18.26 3.97
CA VAL A 289 -4.45 19.43 4.59
C VAL A 289 -3.02 19.10 5.00
N SER A 290 -2.77 17.90 5.52
CA SER A 290 -1.43 17.49 5.96
C SER A 290 -0.40 17.46 4.83
N ILE A 291 -0.83 17.27 3.57
CA ILE A 291 0.03 17.40 2.38
C ILE A 291 0.65 18.80 2.32
N ASN A 292 -0.08 19.82 2.76
CA ASN A 292 0.35 21.21 2.76
C ASN A 292 1.19 21.54 3.99
N ASP A 293 0.81 21.00 5.15
CA ASP A 293 1.53 21.26 6.41
C ASP A 293 2.93 20.60 6.39
N ASP A 294 3.05 19.42 5.77
CA ASP A 294 4.32 18.70 5.54
C ASP A 294 4.71 18.71 4.05
N ALA A 295 4.69 19.90 3.44
CA ALA A 295 4.94 20.08 2.01
C ALA A 295 6.29 19.49 1.54
N ALA A 296 7.31 19.51 2.41
CA ALA A 296 8.64 19.00 2.08
C ALA A 296 8.61 17.47 1.84
N THR A 297 8.03 16.71 2.78
CA THR A 297 7.93 15.25 2.68
C THR A 297 7.06 14.84 1.49
N PHE A 298 5.88 15.45 1.34
CA PHE A 298 4.98 15.10 0.23
C PHE A 298 5.53 15.52 -1.14
N THR A 299 6.33 16.58 -1.22
CA THR A 299 7.05 16.93 -2.45
C THR A 299 8.08 15.86 -2.81
N GLN A 300 8.82 15.33 -1.83
CA GLN A 300 9.76 14.23 -2.07
C GLN A 300 9.04 12.97 -2.55
N ILE A 301 7.92 12.60 -1.92
CA ILE A 301 7.10 11.44 -2.31
C ILE A 301 6.53 11.63 -3.73
N MET A 302 6.03 12.81 -4.06
CA MET A 302 5.54 13.10 -5.41
C MET A 302 6.65 12.96 -6.46
N ARG A 303 7.84 13.52 -6.19
CA ARG A 303 9.00 13.39 -7.07
C ARG A 303 9.48 11.95 -7.20
N TRP A 304 9.46 11.21 -6.10
CA TRP A 304 9.69 9.77 -6.10
C TRP A 304 8.70 9.07 -7.04
N ALA A 305 7.38 9.29 -6.90
CA ALA A 305 6.37 8.66 -7.74
C ALA A 305 6.57 8.98 -9.24
N PHE A 306 6.95 10.22 -9.56
CA PHE A 306 7.20 10.62 -10.95
C PHE A 306 8.37 9.89 -11.62
N THR A 307 9.35 9.48 -10.82
CA THR A 307 10.51 8.74 -11.32
C THR A 307 10.34 7.23 -11.20
N ALA A 308 9.61 6.78 -10.18
CA ALA A 308 9.35 5.37 -9.90
C ALA A 308 8.42 4.76 -10.95
N LEU A 309 7.26 5.38 -11.20
CA LEU A 309 6.24 4.81 -12.07
C LEU A 309 6.74 4.50 -13.49
N PRO A 310 7.44 5.40 -14.20
CA PRO A 310 7.92 5.11 -15.56
C PRO A 310 8.97 3.99 -15.64
N SER A 311 9.56 3.59 -14.51
CA SER A 311 10.53 2.50 -14.44
C SER A 311 9.91 1.13 -14.14
N LEU A 312 8.62 1.10 -13.78
CA LEU A 312 7.84 -0.12 -13.58
C LEU A 312 7.28 -0.59 -14.92
N THR A 313 7.93 -1.59 -15.51
CA THR A 313 7.63 -2.08 -16.86
C THR A 313 7.26 -3.57 -16.90
N GLY A 314 7.42 -4.29 -15.79
CA GLY A 314 7.13 -5.71 -15.71
C GLY A 314 5.63 -5.99 -15.53
N GLU A 315 5.12 -7.04 -16.16
CA GLU A 315 3.72 -7.46 -16.02
C GLU A 315 3.37 -7.82 -14.58
N ASP A 316 4.33 -8.46 -13.88
CA ASP A 316 4.16 -8.80 -12.48
C ASP A 316 4.04 -7.57 -11.58
N GLU A 317 4.47 -6.38 -12.01
CA GLU A 317 4.55 -5.17 -11.17
C GLU A 317 3.23 -4.38 -11.11
N LEU A 318 2.14 -4.87 -11.71
CA LEU A 318 0.90 -4.12 -11.87
C LEU A 318 0.29 -3.60 -10.56
N ILE A 319 0.39 -4.35 -9.46
CA ILE A 319 -0.04 -3.87 -8.14
C ILE A 319 0.77 -2.63 -7.75
N LEU A 320 2.09 -2.69 -7.87
CA LEU A 320 2.97 -1.57 -7.52
C LEU A 320 2.77 -0.37 -8.45
N VAL A 321 2.52 -0.59 -9.74
CA VAL A 321 2.10 0.44 -10.71
C VAL A 321 0.84 1.14 -10.21
N CYS A 322 -0.15 0.39 -9.74
CA CYS A 322 -1.40 0.91 -9.20
C CYS A 322 -1.19 1.76 -7.94
N ASN A 323 -0.39 1.29 -6.96
CA ASN A 323 -0.09 2.06 -5.75
C ASN A 323 0.67 3.36 -6.06
N VAL A 324 1.72 3.30 -6.88
CA VAL A 324 2.56 4.47 -7.20
C VAL A 324 1.78 5.48 -8.04
N SER A 325 0.95 5.01 -8.97
CA SER A 325 0.04 5.84 -9.77
C SER A 325 -0.95 6.58 -8.86
N SER A 326 -1.69 5.84 -8.02
CA SER A 326 -2.68 6.42 -7.11
C SER A 326 -2.06 7.46 -6.18
N LEU A 327 -0.93 7.12 -5.56
CA LEU A 327 -0.22 8.03 -4.65
C LEU A 327 0.24 9.31 -5.36
N GLY A 328 0.94 9.17 -6.48
CA GLY A 328 1.46 10.32 -7.22
C GLY A 328 0.34 11.22 -7.76
N LEU A 329 -0.78 10.63 -8.21
CA LEU A 329 -1.94 11.35 -8.71
C LEU A 329 -2.64 12.15 -7.61
N LEU A 330 -2.85 11.55 -6.43
CA LEU A 330 -3.52 12.22 -5.31
C LEU A 330 -2.72 13.40 -4.78
N ILE A 331 -1.40 13.23 -4.60
CA ILE A 331 -0.53 14.34 -4.15
C ILE A 331 -0.49 15.43 -5.21
N LEU A 332 -0.31 15.08 -6.48
CA LEU A 332 -0.33 16.05 -7.59
C LEU A 332 -1.67 16.80 -7.62
N LEU A 333 -2.80 16.11 -7.50
CA LEU A 333 -4.11 16.74 -7.48
C LEU A 333 -4.25 17.72 -6.30
N SER A 334 -3.79 17.35 -5.11
CA SER A 334 -3.84 18.22 -3.93
C SER A 334 -3.03 19.51 -4.15
N VAL A 335 -1.78 19.38 -4.63
CA VAL A 335 -0.88 20.51 -4.90
C VAL A 335 -1.48 21.45 -5.96
N ILE A 336 -2.01 20.89 -7.06
CA ILE A 336 -2.57 21.69 -8.16
C ILE A 336 -3.88 22.36 -7.75
N ARG A 337 -4.74 21.68 -6.98
CA ARG A 337 -5.97 22.27 -6.44
C ARG A 337 -5.65 23.44 -5.52
N LYS A 338 -4.71 23.28 -4.58
CA LYS A 338 -4.26 24.37 -3.70
C LYS A 338 -3.87 25.62 -4.50
N ALA A 339 -3.03 25.45 -5.52
CA ALA A 339 -2.58 26.55 -6.36
C ALA A 339 -3.72 27.20 -7.15
N THR A 340 -4.62 26.38 -7.72
CA THR A 340 -5.76 26.87 -8.51
C THR A 340 -6.77 27.61 -7.63
N ASP A 341 -7.05 27.09 -6.43
CA ASP A 341 -8.01 27.68 -5.50
C ASP A 341 -7.46 28.97 -4.89
N ALA A 342 -6.17 29.01 -4.53
CA ALA A 342 -5.51 30.24 -4.11
C ALA A 342 -5.61 31.33 -5.17
N GLN A 343 -5.39 30.99 -6.45
CA GLN A 343 -5.54 31.92 -7.56
C GLN A 343 -6.98 32.43 -7.71
N LYS A 344 -7.99 31.55 -7.60
CA LYS A 344 -9.42 31.94 -7.66
C LYS A 344 -9.83 32.84 -6.50
N GLU A 345 -9.29 32.60 -5.32
CA GLU A 345 -9.58 33.37 -4.10
C GLU A 345 -8.74 34.65 -3.98
N GLY A 346 -7.82 34.91 -4.92
CA GLY A 346 -6.89 36.05 -4.85
C GLY A 346 -5.86 35.94 -3.73
N LYS A 347 -5.60 34.74 -3.21
CA LYS A 347 -4.57 34.45 -2.20
C LYS A 347 -3.22 34.21 -2.87
N THR A 348 -2.16 34.73 -2.28
CA THR A 348 -0.79 34.51 -2.75
C THR A 348 -0.18 33.33 -2.00
N LEU A 349 0.27 32.31 -2.74
CA LEU A 349 1.09 31.23 -2.19
C LEU A 349 2.55 31.69 -1.98
N PRO A 350 3.32 31.00 -1.13
CA PRO A 350 4.76 31.20 -1.06
C PRO A 350 5.41 31.11 -2.46
N PRO A 351 6.42 31.94 -2.79
CA PRO A 351 7.00 32.00 -4.14
C PRO A 351 7.50 30.65 -4.66
N GLU A 352 8.07 29.81 -3.79
CA GLU A 352 8.58 28.48 -4.14
C GLU A 352 7.45 27.53 -4.55
N GLU A 353 6.36 27.51 -3.78
CA GLU A 353 5.18 26.70 -4.09
C GLU A 353 4.50 27.17 -5.37
N GLN A 354 4.38 28.49 -5.56
CA GLN A 354 3.81 29.07 -6.76
C GLN A 354 4.63 28.72 -8.01
N PHE A 355 5.96 28.80 -7.91
CA PHE A 355 6.87 28.43 -8.99
C PHE A 355 6.76 26.93 -9.32
N ALA A 356 6.78 26.06 -8.30
CA ALA A 356 6.66 24.63 -8.47
C ALA A 356 5.31 24.26 -9.13
N ALA A 357 4.19 24.80 -8.62
CA ALA A 357 2.87 24.56 -9.18
C ALA A 357 2.75 25.06 -10.63
N SER A 358 3.28 26.24 -10.94
CA SER A 358 3.29 26.79 -12.30
C SER A 358 4.02 25.88 -13.29
N ARG A 359 5.16 25.28 -12.89
CA ARG A 359 5.88 24.30 -13.71
C ARG A 359 5.10 23.02 -13.95
N LEU A 360 4.36 22.54 -12.94
CA LEU A 360 3.50 21.37 -13.08
C LEU A 360 2.28 21.65 -13.97
N ILE A 361 1.65 22.82 -13.83
CA ILE A 361 0.50 23.24 -14.65
C ILE A 361 0.88 23.47 -16.11
N SER A 362 2.04 24.09 -16.36
CA SER A 362 2.53 24.36 -17.72
C SER A 362 3.08 23.13 -18.44
N GLY A 363 3.26 22.00 -17.74
CA GLY A 363 3.88 20.81 -18.32
C GLY A 363 5.38 20.96 -18.58
N GLY A 364 6.03 21.98 -18.00
CA GLY A 364 7.46 22.27 -18.15
C GLY A 364 8.39 21.32 -17.36
N ASP A 365 7.86 20.21 -16.87
CA ASP A 365 8.58 19.24 -16.06
C ASP A 365 8.50 17.84 -16.72
N ASN A 366 9.64 17.38 -17.24
CA ASN A 366 9.70 16.11 -17.96
C ASN A 366 9.35 14.89 -17.07
N ALA A 367 9.56 14.98 -15.76
CA ALA A 367 9.24 13.89 -14.85
C ALA A 367 7.72 13.74 -14.70
N VAL A 368 6.99 14.84 -14.49
CA VAL A 368 5.51 14.78 -14.40
C VAL A 368 4.89 14.36 -15.73
N PHE A 369 5.48 14.77 -16.86
CA PHE A 369 5.00 14.35 -18.17
C PHE A 369 5.12 12.83 -18.34
N LYS A 370 6.30 12.23 -18.09
CA LYS A 370 6.49 10.77 -18.15
C LYS A 370 5.62 10.01 -17.16
N PHE A 371 5.42 10.58 -15.97
CA PHE A 371 4.47 10.06 -15.00
C PHE A 371 3.06 10.01 -15.57
N GLY A 372 2.56 11.11 -16.13
CA GLY A 372 1.25 11.19 -16.79
C GLY A 372 1.10 10.16 -17.92
N GLN A 373 2.13 9.97 -18.75
CA GLN A 373 2.13 8.94 -19.80
C GLN A 373 1.95 7.52 -19.22
N SER A 374 2.66 7.23 -18.13
CA SER A 374 2.61 5.91 -17.47
C SER A 374 1.27 5.67 -16.79
N VAL A 375 0.69 6.71 -16.18
CA VAL A 375 -0.66 6.68 -15.61
C VAL A 375 -1.71 6.41 -16.68
N ILE A 376 -1.67 7.14 -17.81
CA ILE A 376 -2.63 6.95 -18.90
C ILE A 376 -2.56 5.52 -19.42
N ARG A 377 -1.35 4.97 -19.62
CA ARG A 377 -1.17 3.56 -19.99
C ARG A 377 -1.81 2.61 -18.96
N PHE A 378 -1.57 2.85 -17.67
CA PHE A 378 -2.14 2.04 -16.59
C PHE A 378 -3.68 2.06 -16.57
N VAL A 379 -4.33 3.19 -16.83
CA VAL A 379 -5.80 3.22 -16.87
C VAL A 379 -6.38 2.79 -18.22
N TRP A 380 -5.59 2.80 -19.29
CA TRP A 380 -6.00 2.37 -20.63
C TRP A 380 -6.15 0.85 -20.72
N ASP A 381 -5.12 0.09 -20.29
CA ASP A 381 -4.99 -1.33 -20.66
C ASP A 381 -5.88 -2.30 -19.85
N ALA A 382 -6.73 -1.79 -18.94
CA ALA A 382 -7.49 -2.64 -18.02
C ALA A 382 -8.66 -3.39 -18.67
N HIS A 383 -9.47 -2.70 -19.48
CA HIS A 383 -10.71 -3.23 -20.04
C HIS A 383 -10.71 -3.19 -21.58
N LEU A 384 -11.00 -4.34 -22.20
CA LEU A 384 -11.14 -4.46 -23.65
C LEU A 384 -12.39 -5.27 -24.03
N PRO A 385 -13.00 -5.03 -25.21
CA PRO A 385 -14.08 -5.86 -25.71
C PRO A 385 -13.58 -7.28 -25.99
N ASP A 386 -14.27 -8.28 -25.44
CA ASP A 386 -14.00 -9.69 -25.71
C ASP A 386 -14.86 -10.15 -26.89
N GLU A 387 -14.31 -10.03 -28.08
CA GLU A 387 -14.96 -10.42 -29.34
C GLU A 387 -15.14 -11.94 -29.49
N THR A 388 -14.56 -12.76 -28.60
CA THR A 388 -14.76 -14.21 -28.62
C THR A 388 -16.13 -14.61 -28.05
N GLN A 389 -16.75 -13.71 -27.28
CA GLN A 389 -18.09 -13.90 -26.72
C GLN A 389 -19.16 -13.32 -27.65
N SER A 390 -20.32 -13.99 -27.73
CA SER A 390 -21.48 -13.52 -28.49
C SER A 390 -22.71 -13.48 -27.57
N PRO A 391 -23.21 -12.29 -27.19
CA PRO A 391 -22.73 -10.94 -27.54
C PRO A 391 -21.37 -10.57 -26.91
N THR A 392 -20.64 -9.64 -27.54
CA THR A 392 -19.37 -9.08 -27.02
C THR A 392 -19.56 -8.49 -25.63
N VAL A 393 -18.66 -8.82 -24.70
CA VAL A 393 -18.65 -8.29 -23.33
C VAL A 393 -17.43 -7.41 -23.09
N LEU A 394 -17.49 -6.49 -22.13
CA LEU A 394 -16.30 -5.73 -21.72
C LEU A 394 -15.53 -6.53 -20.67
N GLY A 395 -14.44 -7.17 -21.08
CA GLY A 395 -13.62 -8.04 -20.24
C GLY A 395 -12.36 -7.35 -19.71
N LEU A 396 -11.81 -7.90 -18.63
CA LEU A 396 -10.47 -7.55 -18.17
C LEU A 396 -9.41 -8.20 -19.07
N THR A 397 -8.35 -7.45 -19.36
CA THR A 397 -7.16 -8.02 -20.02
C THR A 397 -6.47 -9.05 -19.12
N SER A 398 -5.67 -9.94 -19.73
CA SER A 398 -5.00 -11.04 -19.01
C SER A 398 -4.22 -10.58 -17.79
N ASN A 399 -3.49 -9.47 -17.94
CA ASN A 399 -2.58 -8.96 -16.92
C ASN A 399 -3.36 -8.38 -15.72
N TYR A 400 -4.52 -7.77 -15.97
CA TYR A 400 -5.36 -7.22 -14.89
C TYR A 400 -6.18 -8.32 -14.22
N ARG A 401 -6.65 -9.33 -14.96
CA ARG A 401 -7.50 -10.39 -14.43
C ARG A 401 -6.90 -11.11 -13.21
N ALA A 402 -5.59 -11.34 -13.21
CA ALA A 402 -4.90 -12.06 -12.14
C ALA A 402 -4.86 -11.30 -10.81
N VAL A 403 -4.89 -9.96 -10.85
CA VAL A 403 -4.70 -9.10 -9.68
C VAL A 403 -5.85 -8.12 -9.46
N TRP A 404 -6.94 -8.22 -10.23
CA TRP A 404 -8.02 -7.24 -10.24
C TRP A 404 -8.67 -7.06 -8.88
N ALA A 405 -8.86 -8.14 -8.14
CA ALA A 405 -9.41 -8.10 -6.78
C ALA A 405 -8.59 -7.19 -5.84
N ASP A 406 -7.27 -7.12 -6.05
CA ASP A 406 -6.35 -6.33 -5.23
C ASP A 406 -6.25 -4.88 -5.70
N ILE A 407 -6.47 -4.60 -7.00
CA ILE A 407 -6.21 -3.28 -7.60
C ILE A 407 -7.48 -2.51 -8.01
N LYS A 408 -8.65 -3.15 -8.08
CA LYS A 408 -9.90 -2.57 -8.63
C LYS A 408 -10.22 -1.19 -8.05
N GLU A 409 -10.26 -1.07 -6.73
CA GLU A 409 -10.64 0.19 -6.07
C GLU A 409 -9.63 1.32 -6.34
N MET A 410 -8.33 1.00 -6.30
CA MET A 410 -7.26 1.97 -6.62
C MET A 410 -7.21 2.32 -8.12
N TRP A 411 -7.59 1.40 -9.01
CA TRP A 411 -7.71 1.67 -10.43
C TRP A 411 -8.83 2.70 -10.69
N PHE A 412 -10.00 2.54 -10.06
CA PHE A 412 -11.09 3.52 -10.16
C PHE A 412 -10.68 4.88 -9.62
N LEU A 413 -10.05 4.90 -8.45
CA LEU A 413 -9.51 6.12 -7.85
C LEU A 413 -8.52 6.82 -8.78
N SER A 414 -7.63 6.05 -9.43
CA SER A 414 -6.68 6.59 -10.41
C SER A 414 -7.39 7.19 -11.62
N LEU A 415 -8.36 6.48 -12.22
CA LEU A 415 -9.12 6.97 -13.38
C LEU A 415 -9.88 8.27 -13.04
N GLN A 416 -10.54 8.31 -11.88
CA GLN A 416 -11.25 9.49 -11.40
C GLN A 416 -10.29 10.67 -11.19
N THR A 417 -9.13 10.40 -10.59
CA THR A 417 -8.12 11.44 -10.31
C THR A 417 -7.50 11.97 -11.61
N VAL A 418 -7.28 11.12 -12.61
CA VAL A 418 -6.87 11.55 -13.97
C VAL A 418 -7.91 12.48 -14.58
N GLY A 419 -9.20 12.13 -14.52
CA GLY A 419 -10.28 13.00 -15.00
C GLY A 419 -10.26 14.37 -14.32
N ALA A 420 -10.16 14.40 -12.99
CA ALA A 420 -10.06 15.64 -12.24
C ALA A 420 -8.81 16.47 -12.59
N LEU A 421 -7.67 15.82 -12.81
CA LEU A 421 -6.44 16.48 -13.22
C LEU A 421 -6.51 17.03 -14.65
N MET A 422 -7.21 16.38 -15.58
CA MET A 422 -7.39 16.88 -16.95
C MET A 422 -8.13 18.22 -16.99
N GLU A 423 -9.04 18.48 -16.05
CA GLU A 423 -9.70 19.79 -15.92
C GLU A 423 -8.75 20.90 -15.42
N LEU A 424 -7.64 20.53 -14.77
CA LEU A 424 -6.68 21.46 -14.15
C LEU A 424 -5.35 21.55 -14.92
N LEU A 425 -5.00 20.53 -15.69
CA LEU A 425 -3.73 20.37 -16.40
C LEU A 425 -3.98 20.23 -17.90
N PRO A 426 -3.91 21.33 -18.68
CA PRO A 426 -4.19 21.29 -20.12
C PRO A 426 -3.32 20.29 -20.88
N TRP A 427 -2.03 20.19 -20.55
CA TRP A 427 -1.10 19.27 -21.21
C TRP A 427 -1.49 17.79 -21.02
N LEU A 428 -2.11 17.43 -19.88
CA LEU A 428 -2.53 16.06 -19.62
C LEU A 428 -3.77 15.73 -20.46
N ALA A 429 -4.70 16.69 -20.57
CA ALA A 429 -5.88 16.54 -21.40
C ALA A 429 -5.53 16.47 -22.90
N ASP A 430 -4.61 17.30 -23.36
CA ASP A 430 -4.09 17.27 -24.73
C ASP A 430 -3.36 15.95 -25.01
N PHE A 431 -2.50 15.49 -24.10
CA PHE A 431 -1.84 14.19 -24.25
C PHE A 431 -2.85 13.02 -24.31
N ALA A 432 -3.88 13.02 -23.45
CA ALA A 432 -4.94 12.01 -23.47
C ALA A 432 -5.75 12.01 -24.78
N ALA A 433 -5.96 13.19 -25.38
CA ALA A 433 -6.60 13.32 -26.69
C ALA A 433 -5.69 12.82 -27.83
N GLU A 434 -4.46 13.32 -27.89
CA GLU A 434 -3.50 13.04 -28.98
C GLU A 434 -2.98 11.60 -28.99
N SER A 435 -2.86 10.98 -27.81
CA SER A 435 -2.49 9.57 -27.70
C SER A 435 -3.57 8.62 -28.23
N GLY A 436 -4.79 9.10 -28.44
CA GLY A 436 -5.95 8.29 -28.84
C GLY A 436 -6.63 7.57 -27.69
N PHE A 437 -6.21 7.79 -26.44
CA PHE A 437 -6.77 7.15 -25.26
C PHE A 437 -8.29 7.36 -25.14
N ILE A 438 -8.74 8.62 -25.22
CA ILE A 438 -10.17 8.96 -25.09
C ILE A 438 -10.99 8.28 -26.20
N GLU A 439 -10.49 8.33 -27.44
CA GLU A 439 -11.18 7.73 -28.59
C GLU A 439 -11.25 6.20 -28.50
N ALA A 440 -10.17 5.57 -28.04
CA ALA A 440 -10.11 4.13 -27.84
C ALA A 440 -11.13 3.67 -26.78
N LEU A 441 -11.26 4.38 -25.66
CA LEU A 441 -12.28 4.07 -24.65
C LEU A 441 -13.69 4.19 -25.22
N ILE A 442 -14.00 5.28 -25.95
CA ILE A 442 -15.31 5.47 -26.59
C ILE A 442 -15.60 4.33 -27.57
N LYS A 443 -14.61 3.97 -28.41
CA LYS A 443 -14.74 2.88 -29.37
C LYS A 443 -15.01 1.55 -28.67
N ASN A 444 -14.22 1.21 -27.67
CA ASN A 444 -14.34 -0.06 -26.95
C ASN A 444 -15.72 -0.20 -26.28
N LEU A 445 -16.18 0.84 -25.60
CA LEU A 445 -17.50 0.82 -24.97
C LEU A 445 -18.63 0.77 -26.01
N SER A 446 -18.48 1.43 -27.17
CA SER A 446 -19.49 1.40 -28.24
C SER A 446 -19.69 0.01 -28.88
N LEU A 447 -18.73 -0.90 -28.71
CA LEU A 447 -18.82 -2.29 -29.21
C LEU A 447 -19.58 -3.22 -28.27
N VAL A 448 -19.91 -2.78 -27.06
CA VAL A 448 -20.51 -3.61 -26.01
C VAL A 448 -21.89 -3.06 -25.66
N TYR A 449 -22.86 -3.94 -25.40
CA TYR A 449 -24.16 -3.51 -24.88
C TYR A 449 -24.04 -3.06 -23.43
N LYS A 450 -24.73 -1.97 -23.06
CA LYS A 450 -24.78 -1.46 -21.68
C LYS A 450 -24.99 -2.55 -20.62
N SER A 451 -25.89 -3.51 -20.88
CA SER A 451 -26.23 -4.60 -19.95
C SER A 451 -25.08 -5.58 -19.67
N LEU A 452 -24.00 -5.52 -20.45
CA LEU A 452 -22.83 -6.39 -20.36
C LEU A 452 -21.60 -5.65 -19.82
N ILE A 453 -21.80 -4.45 -19.28
CA ILE A 453 -20.77 -3.66 -18.61
C ILE A 453 -21.16 -3.55 -17.15
N ASP A 454 -20.23 -3.87 -16.25
CA ASP A 454 -20.43 -3.69 -14.82
C ASP A 454 -20.80 -2.23 -14.50
N ALA A 455 -21.76 -2.03 -13.60
CA ALA A 455 -22.30 -0.72 -13.29
C ALA A 455 -21.24 0.23 -12.70
N SER A 456 -20.33 -0.28 -11.87
CA SER A 456 -19.24 0.52 -11.30
C SER A 456 -18.23 0.95 -12.38
N THR A 457 -17.90 0.03 -13.28
CA THR A 457 -17.04 0.32 -14.44
C THR A 457 -17.65 1.37 -15.37
N LEU A 458 -18.94 1.23 -15.70
CA LEU A 458 -19.61 2.19 -16.57
C LEU A 458 -19.71 3.58 -15.92
N ALA A 459 -19.99 3.65 -14.62
CA ALA A 459 -20.05 4.90 -13.88
C ALA A 459 -18.69 5.61 -13.84
N ALA A 460 -17.60 4.87 -13.59
CA ALA A 460 -16.25 5.44 -13.59
C ALA A 460 -15.85 6.01 -14.96
N TYR A 461 -16.18 5.31 -16.05
CA TYR A 461 -15.97 5.84 -17.40
C TYR A 461 -16.86 7.06 -17.70
N GLU A 462 -18.12 7.06 -17.26
CA GLU A 462 -19.00 8.22 -17.42
C GLU A 462 -18.43 9.47 -16.72
N GLU A 463 -17.92 9.32 -15.49
CA GLU A 463 -17.28 10.42 -14.76
C GLU A 463 -16.03 10.94 -15.48
N PHE A 464 -15.14 10.04 -15.90
CA PHE A 464 -13.96 10.39 -16.69
C PHE A 464 -14.33 11.17 -17.96
N PHE A 465 -15.33 10.70 -18.72
CA PHE A 465 -15.79 11.38 -19.93
C PHE A 465 -16.43 12.74 -19.66
N CYS A 466 -17.13 12.90 -18.54
CA CYS A 466 -17.62 14.22 -18.12
C CYS A 466 -16.45 15.20 -17.92
N SER A 467 -15.38 14.76 -17.26
CA SER A 467 -14.18 15.57 -17.10
C SER A 467 -13.48 15.87 -18.42
N ALA A 468 -13.35 14.88 -19.31
CA ALA A 468 -12.81 15.10 -20.65
C ALA A 468 -13.61 16.15 -21.44
N ALA A 469 -14.95 16.14 -21.33
CA ALA A 469 -15.81 17.12 -22.00
C ALA A 469 -15.64 18.57 -21.48
N ARG A 470 -15.21 18.74 -20.22
CA ARG A 470 -14.98 20.04 -19.57
C ARG A 470 -13.52 20.50 -19.60
N SER A 471 -12.62 19.68 -20.11
CA SER A 471 -11.17 19.92 -20.12
C SER A 471 -10.69 20.72 -21.35
N ALA A 472 -9.42 20.57 -21.72
CA ALA A 472 -8.79 21.26 -22.84
C ALA A 472 -9.56 21.06 -24.17
N PRO A 473 -9.48 22.03 -25.11
CA PRO A 473 -10.28 22.03 -26.34
C PRO A 473 -10.19 20.75 -27.17
N ASN A 474 -9.03 20.11 -27.23
CA ASN A 474 -8.83 18.88 -28.01
C ASN A 474 -9.66 17.72 -27.46
N ALA A 475 -9.55 17.45 -26.16
CA ALA A 475 -10.34 16.42 -25.47
C ALA A 475 -11.85 16.74 -25.53
N ALA A 476 -12.23 17.99 -25.30
CA ALA A 476 -13.62 18.42 -25.38
C ALA A 476 -14.21 18.25 -26.79
N ASN A 477 -13.42 18.48 -27.85
CA ASN A 477 -13.86 18.29 -29.23
C ASN A 477 -14.09 16.81 -29.58
N ILE A 478 -13.23 15.90 -29.10
CA ILE A 478 -13.45 14.45 -29.23
C ILE A 478 -14.78 14.07 -28.56
N MET A 479 -15.04 14.58 -27.36
CA MET A 479 -16.27 14.29 -26.63
C MET A 479 -17.51 14.84 -27.35
N LYS A 480 -17.45 16.04 -27.93
CA LYS A 480 -18.56 16.61 -28.72
C LYS A 480 -18.85 15.82 -30.00
N THR A 481 -17.81 15.35 -30.68
CA THR A 481 -17.95 14.65 -31.97
C THR A 481 -18.34 13.19 -31.83
N LYS A 482 -17.77 12.48 -30.84
CA LYS A 482 -17.93 11.02 -30.67
C LYS A 482 -18.68 10.63 -29.40
N GLY A 483 -18.59 11.43 -28.34
CA GLY A 483 -19.16 11.12 -27.03
C GLY A 483 -20.70 11.17 -26.97
N ALA A 484 -21.35 11.98 -27.81
CA ALA A 484 -22.81 12.09 -27.83
C ALA A 484 -23.52 10.78 -28.20
N ALA A 485 -22.98 10.05 -29.18
CA ALA A 485 -23.51 8.76 -29.61
C ALA A 485 -23.36 7.69 -28.51
N LEU A 486 -22.20 7.66 -27.85
CA LEU A 486 -21.96 6.78 -26.71
C LEU A 486 -22.92 7.09 -25.55
N ALA A 487 -23.10 8.37 -25.23
CA ALA A 487 -23.98 8.78 -24.14
C ALA A 487 -25.43 8.34 -24.39
N ALA A 488 -25.90 8.45 -25.63
CA ALA A 488 -27.22 7.96 -26.02
C ALA A 488 -27.33 6.44 -25.93
N SER A 489 -26.39 5.68 -26.49
CA SER A 489 -26.45 4.21 -26.54
C SER A 489 -26.35 3.55 -25.16
N HIS A 490 -25.62 4.17 -24.23
CA HIS A 490 -25.41 3.64 -22.88
C HIS A 490 -26.27 4.33 -21.80
N HIS A 491 -27.13 5.27 -22.21
CA HIS A 491 -27.95 6.10 -21.32
C HIS A 491 -27.12 6.82 -20.23
N LEU A 492 -26.00 7.42 -20.64
CA LEU A 492 -25.09 8.18 -19.77
C LEU A 492 -25.63 9.61 -19.58
N ARG A 493 -26.40 9.81 -18.52
CA ARG A 493 -27.13 11.05 -18.26
C ARG A 493 -26.21 12.20 -17.85
N ALA A 494 -25.19 11.92 -17.03
CA ALA A 494 -24.24 12.94 -16.59
C ALA A 494 -23.41 13.41 -17.78
N LEU A 495 -22.95 12.48 -18.63
CA LEU A 495 -22.21 12.84 -19.85
C LEU A 495 -23.08 13.65 -20.81
N THR A 496 -24.35 13.27 -20.99
CA THR A 496 -25.30 14.04 -21.83
C THR A 496 -25.44 15.49 -21.36
N LYS A 497 -25.48 15.73 -20.05
CA LYS A 497 -25.52 17.10 -19.48
C LYS A 497 -24.21 17.85 -19.69
N ALA A 498 -23.07 17.20 -19.42
CA ALA A 498 -21.76 17.78 -19.59
C ALA A 498 -21.51 18.24 -21.04
N LEU A 499 -21.92 17.45 -22.03
CA LEU A 499 -21.81 17.79 -23.45
C LEU A 499 -22.65 19.00 -23.87
N LYS A 500 -23.76 19.28 -23.17
CA LYS A 500 -24.62 20.44 -23.40
C LYS A 500 -24.12 21.71 -22.70
N GLY A 501 -23.10 21.61 -21.85
CA GLY A 501 -22.66 22.72 -21.00
C GLY A 501 -23.62 23.00 -19.83
N GLU A 502 -24.51 22.06 -19.49
CA GLU A 502 -25.38 22.17 -18.31
C GLU A 502 -24.61 21.70 -17.07
N GLU A 503 -24.40 22.57 -16.08
CA GLU A 503 -23.76 22.17 -14.83
C GLU A 503 -24.60 21.10 -14.10
N VAL A 504 -23.94 20.00 -13.72
CA VAL A 504 -24.51 19.01 -12.80
C VAL A 504 -24.55 19.67 -11.43
N LYS A 505 -25.75 20.13 -11.00
CA LYS A 505 -25.98 20.49 -9.60
C LYS A 505 -25.59 19.29 -8.75
N LYS A 506 -24.54 19.45 -7.93
CA LYS A 506 -24.11 18.49 -6.91
C LYS A 506 -25.22 18.28 -5.88
#